data_AF-W7QJU9-F1
#
_entry.id   AF-W7QJU9-F1
#
_cell.length_a   1.000
_cell.length_b   1.000
_cell.length_c   1.000
_cell.angle_alpha   90.00
_cell.angle_beta   90.00
_cell.angle_gamma   90.00
#
_symmetry.space_group_name_H-M   'P 1'
#
loop_
_entity.id
_entity.type
_entity.pdbx_description
1 polymer ?
#
loop_
_entity_poly.entity_id
_entity_poly.type
_entity_poly.pdbx_seq_one_letter_code
_entity_poly.pdbx_strand_id
1 'polypeptide(L)'
;MNVIRSLLFYFGYFLALLVCGGLFLPVAPLLPLQSRYRMLNLYNHFITAWFRWTCGVRYRVIGKEHLPEGPCVILANHQCEWETIYLQVLKPPVCTVLKQELLRIPLFGWGCACCIPLRWIARSRHGPCARS
;
A
#
# COMPACT_ATOMS: atom_id res chain seq x y z
N MET A 1 -21.16 18.73 11.45
CA MET A 1 -20.08 18.30 12.38
C MET A 1 -19.12 17.28 11.73
N ASN A 2 -18.62 17.55 10.52
CA ASN A 2 -17.71 16.63 9.80
C ASN A 2 -16.30 17.20 9.64
N VAL A 3 -16.16 18.53 9.61
CA VAL A 3 -14.88 19.21 9.34
C VAL A 3 -13.83 18.89 10.39
N ILE A 4 -14.16 18.88 11.69
CA ILE A 4 -13.21 18.57 12.77
C ILE A 4 -12.67 17.14 12.64
N ARG A 5 -13.54 16.15 12.36
CA ARG A 5 -13.14 14.74 12.19
C ARG A 5 -12.29 14.56 10.93
N SER A 6 -12.65 15.22 9.84
CA SER A 6 -11.87 15.24 8.60
C SER A 6 -10.49 15.89 8.82
N LEU A 7 -10.41 17.01 9.54
CA LEU A 7 -9.15 17.67 9.87
C LEU A 7 -8.24 16.78 10.72
N LEU A 8 -8.79 16.13 11.75
CA LEU A 8 -8.07 15.14 12.56
C LEU A 8 -7.57 13.96 11.72
N PHE A 9 -8.40 13.47 10.79
CA PHE A 9 -8.00 12.41 9.87
C PHE A 9 -6.82 12.85 9.00
N TYR A 10 -6.94 13.98 8.30
CA TYR A 10 -5.88 14.49 7.42
C TYR A 10 -4.60 14.80 8.19
N PHE A 11 -4.71 15.34 9.40
CA PHE A 11 -3.54 15.60 10.25
C PHE A 11 -2.80 14.30 10.59
N GLY A 12 -3.51 13.28 11.07
CA GLY A 12 -2.89 11.99 11.38
C GLY A 12 -2.37 11.26 10.15
N TYR A 13 -3.07 11.35 9.01
CA TYR A 13 -2.62 10.80 7.74
C TYR A 13 -1.33 11.46 7.24
N PHE A 14 -1.26 12.79 7.27
CA PHE A 14 -0.08 13.53 6.85
C PHE A 14 1.10 13.31 7.80
N LEU A 15 0.84 13.24 9.11
CA LEU A 15 1.85 12.89 10.10
C LEU A 15 2.38 11.47 9.87
N ALA A 16 1.51 10.50 9.62
CA ALA A 16 1.93 9.13 9.31
C ALA A 16 2.76 9.08 8.01
N LEU A 17 2.37 9.83 6.99
CA LEU A 17 3.11 9.94 5.73
C LEU A 17 4.49 10.58 5.95
N LEU A 18 4.59 11.63 6.76
CA LEU A 18 5.86 12.29 7.09
C LEU A 18 6.78 11.37 7.91
N VAL A 19 6.23 10.65 8.89
CA VAL A 19 6.98 9.70 9.71
C VAL A 19 7.47 8.54 8.85
N CYS A 20 6.60 7.97 8.00
CA CYS A 20 6.97 6.91 7.08
C CYS A 20 7.98 7.42 6.04
N GLY A 21 7.67 8.49 5.32
CA GLY A 21 8.59 9.07 4.33
C GLY A 21 9.94 9.49 4.93
N GLY A 22 9.93 10.13 6.10
CA GLY A 22 11.13 10.65 6.75
C GLY A 22 12.00 9.58 7.41
N LEU A 23 11.40 8.58 8.07
CA LEU A 23 12.14 7.55 8.79
C LEU A 23 12.33 6.27 7.96
N PHE A 24 11.30 5.84 7.24
CA PHE A 24 11.32 4.56 6.53
C PHE A 24 12.12 4.63 5.23
N LEU A 25 11.99 5.68 4.41
CA LEU A 25 12.73 5.75 3.13
C LEU A 25 14.26 5.74 3.26
N PRO A 26 14.90 6.52 4.16
CA PRO A 26 16.36 6.48 4.28
C PRO A 26 16.86 5.15 4.87
N VAL A 27 16.04 4.50 5.72
CA VAL A 27 16.38 3.25 6.39
C VAL A 27 16.08 2.03 5.52
N ALA A 28 15.07 2.09 4.67
CA ALA A 28 14.63 1.00 3.77
C ALA A 28 15.76 0.34 2.97
N PRO A 29 16.69 1.05 2.30
CA PRO A 29 17.75 0.40 1.53
C PRO A 29 18.66 -0.48 2.38
N LEU A 30 18.81 -0.18 3.67
CA LEU A 30 19.67 -0.93 4.61
C LEU A 30 18.99 -2.18 5.19
N LEU A 31 17.65 -2.28 5.10
CA LEU A 31 16.89 -3.39 5.68
C LEU A 31 16.65 -4.52 4.66
N PRO A 32 16.56 -5.78 5.13
CA PRO A 32 16.14 -6.90 4.28
C PRO A 32 14.67 -6.74 3.85
N LEU A 33 14.33 -7.28 2.69
CA LEU A 33 13.00 -7.15 2.06
C LEU A 33 11.85 -7.50 3.01
N GLN A 34 12.01 -8.55 3.82
CA GLN A 34 10.99 -8.99 4.78
C GLN A 34 10.71 -7.95 5.88
N SER A 35 11.72 -7.20 6.31
CA SER A 35 11.55 -6.13 7.31
C SER A 35 10.90 -4.90 6.69
N ARG A 36 11.17 -4.61 5.41
CA ARG A 36 10.47 -3.56 4.65
C ARG A 36 8.97 -3.83 4.57
N TYR A 37 8.60 -5.05 4.20
CA TYR A 37 7.19 -5.47 4.17
C TYR A 37 6.52 -5.42 5.55
N ARG A 38 7.24 -5.80 6.62
CA ARG A 38 6.71 -5.68 8.00
C ARG A 38 6.44 -4.22 8.39
N MET A 39 7.35 -3.31 8.09
CA MET A 39 7.17 -1.88 8.38
C MET A 39 6.02 -1.27 7.55
N LEU A 40 5.93 -1.62 6.26
CA LEU A 40 4.83 -1.19 5.39
C LEU A 40 3.48 -1.71 5.90
N ASN A 41 3.42 -2.97 6.32
CA ASN A 41 2.21 -3.54 6.91
C ASN A 41 1.83 -2.88 8.23
N LEU A 42 2.81 -2.53 9.08
CA LEU A 42 2.54 -1.81 10.33
C LEU A 42 1.93 -0.44 10.05
N TYR A 43 2.50 0.30 9.08
CA TYR A 43 1.96 1.56 8.60
C TYR A 43 0.53 1.41 8.06
N ASN A 44 0.28 0.40 7.22
CA ASN A 44 -1.05 0.15 6.65
C ASN A 44 -2.10 -0.22 7.72
N HIS A 45 -1.72 -1.02 8.72
CA HIS A 45 -2.58 -1.31 9.88
C HIS A 45 -2.86 -0.05 10.70
N PHE A 46 -1.84 0.78 10.93
CA PHE A 46 -2.00 2.05 11.65
C PHE A 46 -2.99 2.96 10.94
N ILE A 47 -2.84 3.18 9.62
CA ILE A 47 -3.78 4.03 8.86
C ILE A 47 -5.18 3.44 8.86
N THR A 48 -5.32 2.12 8.68
CA THR A 48 -6.64 1.47 8.70
C THR A 48 -7.32 1.64 10.05
N ALA A 49 -6.59 1.50 11.16
CA ALA A 49 -7.10 1.74 12.51
C ALA A 49 -7.43 3.23 12.74
N TRP A 50 -6.56 4.14 12.30
CA TRP A 50 -6.75 5.58 12.40
C TRP A 50 -7.98 6.05 11.64
N PHE A 51 -8.18 5.53 10.43
CA PHE A 51 -9.36 5.82 9.60
C PHE A 51 -10.65 5.35 10.26
N ARG A 52 -10.62 4.17 10.89
CA ARG A 52 -11.75 3.66 11.67
C ARG A 52 -12.04 4.52 12.90
N TRP A 53 -11.02 5.03 13.60
CA TRP A 53 -11.21 5.86 14.80
C TRP A 53 -11.71 7.28 14.47
N THR A 54 -11.08 7.94 13.49
CA THR A 54 -11.39 9.32 13.13
C THR A 54 -12.69 9.42 12.34
N CYS A 55 -12.81 8.66 11.25
CA CYS A 55 -13.95 8.72 10.34
C CYS A 55 -15.08 7.74 10.72
N GLY A 56 -14.86 6.82 11.65
CA GLY A 56 -15.88 5.85 12.06
C GLY A 56 -16.16 4.76 11.01
N VAL A 57 -15.33 4.66 9.97
CA VAL A 57 -15.53 3.73 8.87
C VAL A 57 -15.33 2.30 9.35
N ARG A 58 -16.35 1.46 9.14
CA ARG A 58 -16.32 0.03 9.45
C ARG A 58 -16.48 -0.74 8.15
N TYR A 59 -15.49 -1.54 7.81
CA TYR A 59 -15.58 -2.47 6.69
C TYR A 59 -15.90 -3.87 7.23
N ARG A 60 -16.64 -4.64 6.44
CA ARG A 60 -16.91 -6.06 6.67
C ARG A 60 -16.40 -6.83 5.47
N VAL A 61 -15.60 -7.84 5.72
CA VAL A 61 -15.08 -8.76 4.70
C VAL A 61 -15.98 -9.98 4.71
N ILE A 62 -16.53 -10.34 3.56
CA ILE A 62 -17.39 -11.51 3.38
C ILE A 62 -16.66 -12.43 2.41
N GLY A 63 -16.67 -13.75 2.65
CA GLY A 63 -16.02 -14.70 1.75
C GLY A 63 -14.50 -14.77 1.91
N LYS A 64 -13.95 -14.40 3.08
CA LYS A 64 -12.50 -14.48 3.35
C LYS A 64 -11.99 -15.92 3.27
N GLU A 65 -12.85 -16.88 3.54
CA GLU A 65 -12.64 -18.32 3.41
C GLU A 65 -12.37 -18.79 1.97
N HIS A 66 -12.78 -18.01 0.95
CA HIS A 66 -12.47 -18.32 -0.44
C HIS A 66 -11.06 -17.89 -0.85
N LEU A 67 -10.31 -17.23 0.04
CA LEU A 67 -8.95 -16.79 -0.26
C LEU A 67 -8.03 -18.01 -0.30
N PRO A 68 -7.43 -18.35 -1.46
CA PRO A 68 -6.55 -19.51 -1.56
C PRO A 68 -5.30 -19.31 -0.71
N GLU A 69 -4.72 -20.39 -0.16
CA GLU A 69 -3.50 -20.31 0.64
C GLU A 69 -2.27 -19.96 -0.23
N GLY A 70 -2.23 -20.42 -1.48
CA GLY A 70 -1.14 -20.19 -2.44
C GLY A 70 -1.15 -18.82 -3.15
N PRO A 71 -0.22 -18.61 -4.10
CA PRO A 71 -0.18 -17.39 -4.92
C PRO A 71 -1.50 -17.17 -5.67
N CYS A 72 -2.03 -15.96 -5.61
CA CYS A 72 -3.29 -15.61 -6.27
C CYS A 72 -3.25 -14.19 -6.82
N VAL A 73 -4.06 -13.95 -7.85
CA VAL A 73 -4.28 -12.60 -8.40
C VAL A 73 -5.55 -12.04 -7.77
N ILE A 74 -5.44 -10.90 -7.10
CA ILE A 74 -6.58 -10.21 -6.50
C ILE A 74 -6.93 -9.03 -7.42
N LEU A 75 -8.17 -9.03 -7.92
CA LEU A 75 -8.73 -7.93 -8.70
C LEU A 75 -9.78 -7.23 -7.84
N ALA A 76 -9.64 -5.92 -7.67
CA ALA A 76 -10.59 -5.08 -6.96
C ALA A 76 -10.94 -3.86 -7.81
N ASN A 77 -12.22 -3.48 -7.81
CA ASN A 77 -12.64 -2.21 -8.40
C ASN A 77 -12.12 -1.07 -7.53
N HIS A 78 -11.49 -0.05 -8.13
CA HIS A 78 -10.95 1.05 -7.35
C HIS A 78 -12.05 2.08 -7.04
N GLN A 79 -12.64 1.96 -5.87
CA GLN A 79 -13.66 2.85 -5.31
C GLN A 79 -13.04 3.88 -4.38
N CYS A 80 -11.98 3.52 -3.66
CA CYS A 80 -11.28 4.46 -2.79
C CYS A 80 -9.82 4.06 -2.52
N GLU A 81 -9.05 5.03 -2.05
CA GLU A 81 -7.64 4.86 -1.69
C GLU A 81 -7.44 3.80 -0.61
N TRP A 82 -8.41 3.65 0.31
CA TRP A 82 -8.36 2.67 1.40
C TRP A 82 -8.18 1.23 0.89
N GLU A 83 -8.73 0.89 -0.28
CA GLU A 83 -8.59 -0.47 -0.84
C GLU A 83 -7.13 -0.80 -1.15
N THR A 84 -6.35 0.17 -1.64
CA THR A 84 -4.93 -0.03 -1.94
C THR A 84 -4.12 -0.37 -0.68
N ILE A 85 -4.51 0.21 0.46
CA ILE A 85 -3.90 -0.03 1.77
C ILE A 85 -4.34 -1.40 2.31
N TYR A 86 -5.64 -1.68 2.22
CA TYR A 86 -6.23 -2.91 2.74
C TYR A 86 -5.73 -4.16 1.99
N LEU A 87 -5.60 -4.08 0.66
CA LEU A 87 -5.10 -5.20 -0.15
C LEU A 87 -3.66 -5.59 0.21
N GLN A 88 -2.82 -4.61 0.55
CA GLN A 88 -1.45 -4.87 1.02
C GLN A 88 -1.43 -5.62 2.37
N VAL A 89 -2.41 -5.35 3.23
CA VAL A 89 -2.59 -6.04 4.52
C VAL A 89 -3.21 -7.42 4.35
N LEU A 90 -4.08 -7.61 3.35
CA LEU A 90 -4.86 -8.83 3.18
C LEU A 90 -3.97 -10.07 2.94
N LYS A 91 -2.97 -9.96 2.05
CA LYS A 91 -2.08 -11.09 1.72
C LYS A 91 -0.64 -10.66 1.38
N PRO A 92 0.16 -10.24 2.37
CA PRO A 92 1.57 -9.94 2.14
C PRO A 92 2.38 -11.22 1.84
N PRO A 93 3.40 -11.19 0.95
CA PRO A 93 3.84 -10.07 0.12
C PRO A 93 2.98 -9.88 -1.14
N VAL A 94 2.60 -8.63 -1.44
CA VAL A 94 1.78 -8.27 -2.61
C VAL A 94 2.62 -7.57 -3.68
N CYS A 95 2.51 -8.02 -4.92
CA CYS A 95 3.02 -7.29 -6.08
C CYS A 95 1.86 -6.57 -6.78
N THR A 96 1.72 -5.26 -6.54
CA THR A 96 0.70 -4.45 -7.19
C THR A 96 1.18 -3.96 -8.56
N VAL A 97 0.35 -4.16 -9.59
CA VAL A 97 0.59 -3.56 -10.91
C VAL A 97 0.21 -2.09 -10.84
N LEU A 98 1.15 -1.21 -11.15
CA LEU A 98 0.99 0.24 -11.01
C LEU A 98 1.52 0.97 -12.25
N LYS A 99 0.93 2.13 -12.52
CA LYS A 99 1.33 3.02 -13.62
C LYS A 99 2.74 3.54 -13.40
N GLN A 100 3.51 3.71 -14.48
CA GLN A 100 4.91 4.14 -14.40
C GLN A 100 5.05 5.57 -13.85
N GLU A 101 4.05 6.42 -14.11
CA GLU A 101 3.98 7.79 -13.61
C GLU A 101 3.93 7.83 -12.08
N LEU A 102 3.30 6.83 -11.45
CA LEU A 102 3.25 6.72 -9.99
C LEU A 102 4.63 6.46 -9.38
N LEU A 103 5.53 5.78 -10.09
CA LEU A 103 6.91 5.57 -9.64
C LEU A 103 7.75 6.86 -9.67
N ARG A 104 7.29 7.90 -10.38
CA ARG A 104 7.98 9.20 -10.44
C ARG A 104 7.59 10.13 -9.28
N ILE A 105 6.54 9.80 -8.54
CA ILE A 105 6.09 10.60 -7.40
C ILE A 105 7.12 10.44 -6.26
N PRO A 106 7.71 11.54 -5.74
CA PRO A 106 8.67 11.45 -4.64
C PRO A 106 8.00 10.84 -3.41
N LEU A 107 8.79 10.15 -2.59
CA LEU A 107 8.34 9.35 -1.43
C LEU A 107 7.52 8.10 -1.78
N PHE A 108 6.41 8.25 -2.54
CA PHE A 108 5.54 7.13 -2.91
C PHE A 108 6.25 6.15 -3.87
N GLY A 109 6.78 6.66 -4.99
CA GLY A 109 7.45 5.86 -5.99
C GLY A 109 8.72 5.18 -5.47
N TRP A 110 9.45 5.87 -4.58
CA TRP A 110 10.62 5.30 -3.90
C TRP A 110 10.24 4.17 -2.94
N GLY A 111 9.18 4.34 -2.15
CA GLY A 111 8.68 3.30 -1.26
C GLY A 111 8.22 2.06 -2.02
N CYS A 112 7.49 2.25 -3.12
CA CYS A 112 7.12 1.17 -4.04
C CYS A 112 8.35 0.48 -4.63
N ALA A 113 9.36 1.23 -5.10
CA ALA A 113 10.59 0.67 -5.65
C ALA A 113 11.41 -0.14 -4.63
N CYS A 114 11.34 0.19 -3.34
CA CYS A 114 11.99 -0.57 -2.28
C CYS A 114 11.32 -1.93 -1.98
N CYS A 115 10.03 -2.06 -2.29
CA CYS A 115 9.24 -3.26 -2.00
C CYS A 115 9.06 -4.15 -3.23
N ILE A 116 9.04 -3.56 -4.43
CA ILE A 116 8.92 -4.29 -5.70
C ILE A 116 10.30 -4.80 -6.11
N PRO A 117 10.44 -6.10 -6.45
CA PRO A 117 11.71 -6.59 -6.98
C PRO A 117 12.05 -5.83 -8.27
N LEU A 118 13.26 -5.25 -8.34
CA LEU A 118 13.78 -4.50 -9.50
C LEU A 118 13.53 -5.21 -10.85
N ARG A 119 13.52 -6.55 -10.85
CA ARG A 119 13.25 -7.40 -12.02
C ARG A 119 11.86 -7.19 -12.64
N TRP A 120 10.85 -6.83 -11.86
CA TRP A 120 9.50 -6.53 -12.38
C TRP A 120 9.41 -5.12 -12.97
N ILE A 121 10.10 -4.15 -12.36
CA ILE A 121 10.22 -2.78 -12.89
C ILE A 121 10.91 -2.82 -14.27
N ALA A 122 11.97 -3.62 -14.41
CA ALA A 122 12.66 -3.81 -15.69
C ALA A 122 11.78 -4.51 -16.75
N ARG A 123 10.96 -5.50 -16.37
CA ARG A 123 10.01 -6.16 -17.30
C ARG A 123 8.90 -5.22 -17.78
N SER A 124 8.49 -4.23 -16.99
CA SER A 124 7.58 -3.17 -17.46
C SER A 124 8.20 -2.22 -18.49
N ARG A 125 9.54 -2.12 -18.55
CA ARG A 125 10.25 -1.30 -19.56
C ARG A 125 10.32 -1.97 -20.94
N HIS A 126 10.15 -3.28 -21.01
CA HIS A 126 10.10 -4.05 -22.26
C HIS A 126 8.89 -4.98 -22.20
N GLY A 127 7.70 -4.46 -22.55
CA GLY A 127 6.52 -5.28 -22.73
C GLY A 127 6.73 -6.33 -23.82
N PRO A 128 6.26 -7.56 -23.59
CA PRO A 128 5.28 -8.09 -24.51
C PRO A 128 4.16 -8.75 -23.68
N CYS A 129 3.14 -7.96 -23.34
CA CYS A 129 1.86 -8.51 -22.90
C CYS A 129 0.74 -7.77 -23.64
N ALA A 130 0.85 -7.81 -24.97
CA ALA A 130 -0.16 -7.41 -25.94
C ALA A 130 0.16 -8.16 -27.24
N ARG A 131 -0.03 -9.48 -27.21
CA ARG A 131 -0.29 -10.31 -28.38
C ARG A 131 -0.62 -11.73 -27.91
N SER A 132 -1.89 -12.07 -28.13
CA SER A 132 -2.41 -13.42 -28.35
C SER A 132 -1.55 -14.21 -29.32
#